data_AF-A0A2S2NKN1-F1
#
_entry.id   AF-A0A2S2NKN1-F1
#
_cell.length_a   1.000
_cell.length_b   1.000
_cell.length_c   1.000
_cell.angle_alpha   90.00
_cell.angle_beta   90.00
_cell.angle_gamma   90.00
#
_symmetry.space_group_name_H-M   'P 1'
#
loop_
_entity.id
_entity.type
_entity.pdbx_description
1 polymer ?
#
loop_
_entity_poly.entity_id
_entity_poly.type
_entity_poly.pdbx_seq_one_letter_code
_entity_poly.pdbx_strand_id
1 'polypeptide(L)'
;QLPIDRFIKSYGLDLENQNTLLDKMDNFITNMKVHGSNRRLPFQTGILVTNASIRSLLIDLKKDYENITYIMTRKVNSDVVENSFSYLKGMVGSNSHISPQYFIFSLRWYLLGKHSNMIFTEHHNTEDTTESCLIECLSG
;
A
#
# COMPACT_ATOMS: atom_id res chain seq x y z
N GLN A 1 5.13 1.16 15.55
CA GLN A 1 4.86 2.41 14.80
C GLN A 1 3.66 3.07 15.45
N LEU A 2 3.73 4.36 15.78
CA LEU A 2 2.68 5.04 16.54
C LEU A 2 1.38 5.13 15.72
N PRO A 3 0.20 5.09 16.36
CA PRO A 3 -1.10 5.17 15.66
C PRO A 3 -1.46 6.61 15.26
N ILE A 4 -0.46 7.48 15.22
CA ILE A 4 -0.54 8.89 14.87
C ILE A 4 0.45 9.10 13.73
N ASP A 5 -0.02 9.68 12.62
CA ASP A 5 0.82 10.04 11.48
C ASP A 5 0.75 11.54 11.25
N ARG A 6 1.89 12.23 11.21
CA ARG A 6 1.99 13.69 11.09
C ARG A 6 1.03 14.44 12.04
N PHE A 7 0.94 14.00 13.30
CA PHE A 7 0.05 14.53 14.33
C PHE A 7 -1.46 14.28 14.11
N ILE A 8 -1.83 13.49 13.09
CA ILE A 8 -3.21 13.10 12.81
C ILE A 8 -3.48 11.71 13.38
N LYS A 9 -4.57 11.59 14.13
CA LYS A 9 -5.02 10.32 14.70
C LYS A 9 -5.50 9.36 13.60
N SER A 10 -5.12 8.09 13.70
CA SER A 10 -5.66 7.01 12.87
C SER A 10 -7.19 6.90 12.99
N TYR A 11 -7.84 6.34 11.96
CA TYR A 11 -9.28 6.18 11.94
C TYR A 11 -9.73 5.19 13.02
N GLY A 12 -10.62 5.60 13.92
CA GLY A 12 -11.05 4.81 15.08
C GLY A 12 -10.58 5.34 16.44
N LEU A 13 -9.57 6.22 16.47
CA LEU A 13 -9.09 6.84 17.72
C LEU A 13 -9.89 8.07 18.16
N ASP A 14 -10.63 8.68 17.24
CA ASP A 14 -11.51 9.84 17.47
C ASP A 14 -12.75 9.70 16.57
N LEU A 15 -13.41 8.55 16.72
CA LEU A 15 -14.36 8.04 15.74
C LEU A 15 -15.58 8.95 15.54
N GLU A 16 -16.04 9.62 16.61
CA GLU A 16 -17.18 10.54 16.55
C GLU A 16 -16.89 11.74 15.64
N ASN A 17 -15.78 12.43 15.88
CA ASN A 17 -15.36 13.56 15.07
C ASN A 17 -15.00 13.13 13.64
N GLN A 18 -14.29 12.00 13.50
CA GLN A 18 -13.94 11.44 12.19
C GLN A 18 -15.19 11.11 11.36
N ASN A 19 -16.19 10.44 11.94
CA ASN A 19 -17.44 10.14 11.24
C ASN A 19 -18.23 11.41 10.90
N THR A 20 -18.27 12.38 11.81
CA THR A 20 -18.90 13.69 11.55
C THR A 20 -18.26 14.38 10.33
N LEU A 21 -16.93 14.29 10.17
CA LEU A 21 -16.24 14.82 8.99
C LEU A 21 -16.55 14.02 7.72
N LEU A 22 -16.62 12.69 7.80
CA LEU A 22 -17.01 11.84 6.67
C LEU A 22 -18.44 12.13 6.22
N ASP A 23 -19.39 12.30 7.15
CA ASP A 23 -20.78 12.63 6.85
C ASP A 23 -20.90 14.01 6.17
N LYS A 24 -20.11 14.99 6.61
CA LYS A 24 -20.03 16.29 5.93
C LYS A 24 -19.51 16.15 4.49
N MET A 25 -18.49 15.31 4.27
CA MET A 25 -17.97 15.02 2.94
C MET A 25 -18.99 14.29 2.07
N ASP A 26 -19.70 13.31 2.62
CA ASP A 26 -20.73 12.56 1.90
C ASP A 26 -21.87 13.48 1.45
N ASN A 27 -22.32 14.36 2.34
CA ASN A 27 -23.33 15.36 2.02
C ASN A 27 -22.85 16.34 0.94
N PHE A 28 -21.61 16.81 1.04
CA PHE A 28 -21.02 17.71 0.05
C PHE A 28 -20.92 17.05 -1.33
N ILE A 29 -20.32 15.86 -1.42
CA ILE A 29 -20.15 15.14 -2.69
C ILE A 29 -21.49 14.69 -3.27
N THR A 30 -22.47 14.38 -2.41
CA THR A 30 -23.79 13.97 -2.87
C THR A 30 -24.56 15.09 -3.54
N ASN A 31 -24.46 16.31 -3.01
CA ASN A 31 -25.16 17.48 -3.53
C ASN A 31 -24.35 18.24 -4.60
N MET A 32 -23.08 17.89 -4.79
CA MET A 32 -22.22 18.51 -5.80
C MET A 32 -22.74 18.24 -7.22
N LYS A 33 -23.00 19.31 -7.97
CA LYS A 33 -23.22 19.28 -9.42
C LYS A 33 -21.93 19.69 -10.13
N VAL A 34 -21.48 18.87 -11.07
CA VAL A 34 -20.30 19.17 -11.88
C VAL A 34 -20.74 19.78 -13.19
N HIS A 35 -20.17 20.93 -13.54
CA HIS A 35 -20.48 21.62 -14.79
C HIS A 35 -20.27 20.70 -15.99
N GLY A 36 -21.19 20.73 -16.95
CA GLY A 36 -21.13 19.89 -18.15
C GLY A 36 -21.52 18.42 -17.92
N SER A 37 -21.92 18.03 -16.71
CA SER A 37 -22.43 16.68 -16.44
C SER A 37 -23.80 16.70 -15.77
N ASN A 38 -24.74 15.93 -16.34
CA ASN A 38 -26.05 15.68 -15.75
C ASN A 38 -26.08 14.38 -14.91
N ARG A 39 -24.95 13.68 -14.82
CA ARG A 39 -24.80 12.43 -14.06
C ARG A 39 -23.69 12.57 -13.04
N ARG A 40 -23.75 11.75 -12.00
CA ARG A 40 -22.66 11.64 -11.02
C ARG A 40 -21.40 11.11 -11.72
N LEU A 41 -20.28 11.79 -11.53
CA LEU A 41 -18.99 11.39 -12.11
C LEU A 41 -18.32 10.28 -11.29
N PRO A 42 -17.44 9.47 -11.89
CA PRO A 42 -16.79 8.35 -11.22
C PRO A 42 -16.09 8.73 -9.91
N PHE A 43 -15.41 9.87 -9.85
CA PHE A 43 -14.73 10.31 -8.62
C PHE A 43 -15.71 10.58 -7.47
N GLN A 44 -16.91 11.12 -7.75
CA GLN A 44 -17.92 11.38 -6.73
C GLN A 44 -18.40 10.06 -6.12
N THR A 45 -18.67 9.07 -6.97
CA THR A 45 -18.97 7.70 -6.52
C THR A 45 -17.80 7.09 -5.75
N GLY A 46 -16.57 7.28 -6.24
CA GLY A 46 -15.35 6.78 -5.60
C GLY A 46 -15.15 7.31 -4.18
N ILE A 47 -15.41 8.61 -3.94
CA ILE A 47 -15.32 9.20 -2.59
C ILE A 47 -16.37 8.59 -1.66
N LEU A 48 -17.63 8.51 -2.11
CA LEU A 48 -18.72 7.98 -1.28
C LEU A 48 -18.51 6.50 -0.94
N VAL A 49 -18.06 5.70 -1.91
CA VAL A 49 -17.73 4.29 -1.70
C VAL A 49 -16.54 4.16 -0.74
N THR A 50 -15.50 4.97 -0.89
CA THR A 50 -14.34 4.96 0.02
C THR A 50 -14.74 5.30 1.46
N ASN A 51 -15.56 6.33 1.65
CA ASN A 51 -16.05 6.74 2.98
C ASN A 51 -16.93 5.66 3.62
N ALA A 52 -17.81 5.02 2.84
CA ALA A 52 -18.59 3.88 3.32
C ALA A 52 -17.68 2.67 3.66
N SER A 53 -16.73 2.37 2.79
CA SER A 53 -15.82 1.23 2.92
C SER A 53 -14.94 1.32 4.16
N ILE A 54 -14.34 2.48 4.46
CA ILE A 54 -13.49 2.61 5.66
C ILE A 54 -14.28 2.47 6.97
N ARG A 55 -15.55 2.94 6.98
CA ARG A 55 -16.48 2.75 8.10
C ARG A 55 -16.80 1.28 8.31
N SER A 56 -17.23 0.59 7.25
CA SER A 56 -17.54 -0.84 7.28
C SER A 56 -16.32 -1.69 7.64
N LEU A 57 -15.16 -1.39 7.06
CA LEU A 57 -13.92 -2.12 7.33
C LEU A 57 -13.55 -2.10 8.82
N LEU A 58 -13.67 -0.97 9.51
CA LEU A 58 -13.39 -0.91 10.94
C LEU A 58 -14.41 -1.72 11.77
N ILE A 59 -15.68 -1.71 11.36
CA ILE A 59 -16.74 -2.48 12.02
C ILE A 59 -16.46 -3.98 11.86
N ASP A 60 -16.15 -4.43 10.64
CA ASP A 60 -15.87 -5.82 10.33
C ASP A 60 -14.61 -6.30 11.07
N LEU A 61 -13.53 -5.51 11.07
CA LEU A 61 -12.31 -5.85 11.80
C LEU A 61 -12.52 -5.92 13.31
N LYS A 62 -13.32 -5.02 13.90
CA LYS A 62 -13.66 -5.05 15.34
C LYS A 62 -14.52 -6.25 15.72
N LYS A 63 -15.36 -6.71 14.79
CA LYS A 63 -16.23 -7.87 14.98
C LYS A 63 -15.42 -9.16 15.02
N ASP A 64 -14.44 -9.29 14.13
CA ASP A 64 -13.68 -10.54 13.96
C ASP A 64 -12.38 -10.58 14.80
N TYR A 65 -11.89 -9.42 15.26
CA TYR A 65 -10.64 -9.30 16.02
C TYR A 65 -10.78 -8.34 17.21
N GLU A 66 -10.69 -8.87 18.43
CA GLU A 66 -10.88 -8.10 19.68
C GLU A 66 -9.84 -6.98 19.89
N ASN A 67 -8.65 -7.12 19.32
CA ASN A 67 -7.53 -6.20 19.53
C ASN A 67 -7.46 -5.06 18.50
N ILE A 68 -8.28 -5.09 17.44
CA ILE A 68 -8.26 -4.04 16.42
C ILE A 68 -9.16 -2.87 16.86
N THR A 69 -8.55 -1.76 17.22
CA THR A 69 -9.27 -0.57 17.69
C THR A 69 -9.30 0.57 16.66
N TYR A 70 -8.35 0.58 15.72
CA TYR A 70 -8.17 1.63 14.71
C TYR A 70 -7.58 1.08 13.40
N ILE A 71 -7.68 1.87 12.33
CA ILE A 71 -7.06 1.63 11.03
C ILE A 71 -6.11 2.79 10.70
N MET A 72 -4.87 2.44 10.35
CA MET A 72 -3.93 3.39 9.77
C MET A 72 -4.28 3.62 8.30
N THR A 73 -4.97 4.73 7.99
CA THR A 73 -5.50 5.01 6.64
C THR A 73 -4.42 5.04 5.54
N ARG A 74 -3.17 5.44 5.87
CA ARG A 74 -2.02 5.38 4.95
C ARG A 74 -1.62 3.97 4.50
N LYS A 75 -2.15 2.92 5.14
CA LYS A 75 -1.95 1.52 4.72
C LYS A 75 -3.09 1.02 3.80
N VAL A 76 -4.08 1.86 3.54
CA VAL A 76 -5.28 1.53 2.74
C VAL A 76 -5.27 2.34 1.44
N ASN A 77 -4.08 2.56 0.87
CA ASN A 77 -3.88 3.26 -0.40
C ASN A 77 -2.93 2.47 -1.32
N SER A 78 -2.80 2.92 -2.58
CA SER A 78 -1.95 2.29 -3.59
C SER A 78 -0.49 2.74 -3.56
N ASP A 79 -0.12 3.72 -2.72
CA ASP A 79 1.21 4.34 -2.72
C ASP A 79 2.35 3.32 -2.59
N VAL A 80 2.17 2.28 -1.77
CA VAL A 80 3.20 1.23 -1.58
C VAL A 80 3.45 0.49 -2.90
N VAL A 81 2.39 0.20 -3.66
CA VAL A 81 2.49 -0.47 -4.96
C VAL A 81 3.12 0.47 -5.98
N GLU A 82 2.70 1.73 -6.03
CA GLU A 82 3.27 2.74 -6.94
C GLU A 82 4.77 3.00 -6.68
N ASN A 83 5.16 3.08 -5.41
CA ASN A 83 6.55 3.18 -4.99
C ASN A 83 7.34 1.91 -5.37
N SER A 84 6.73 0.73 -5.23
CA SER A 84 7.34 -0.54 -5.65
C SER A 84 7.59 -0.56 -7.16
N PHE A 85 6.62 -0.13 -7.96
CA PHE A 85 6.79 0.01 -9.41
C PHE A 85 7.89 1.00 -9.78
N SER A 86 7.95 2.14 -9.09
CA SER A 86 8.99 3.14 -9.30
C SER A 86 10.40 2.59 -9.01
N TYR A 87 10.52 1.79 -7.95
CA TYR A 87 11.76 1.09 -7.62
C TYR A 87 12.15 0.08 -8.71
N LEU A 88 11.23 -0.78 -9.13
CA LEU A 88 11.47 -1.78 -10.19
C LEU A 88 11.84 -1.13 -11.52
N LYS A 89 11.25 0.02 -11.82
CA LYS A 89 11.59 0.83 -12.99
C LYS A 89 13.02 1.38 -12.88
N GLY A 90 13.39 1.89 -11.71
CA GLY A 90 14.75 2.37 -11.44
C GLY A 90 15.83 1.30 -11.64
N MET A 91 15.52 0.03 -11.40
CA MET A 91 16.46 -1.09 -11.63
C MET A 91 16.81 -1.30 -13.11
N VAL A 92 15.95 -0.89 -14.05
CA VAL A 92 16.17 -1.03 -15.50
C VAL A 92 17.01 0.13 -16.07
N GLY A 93 17.38 1.11 -15.22
CA GLY A 93 18.18 2.27 -15.61
C GLY A 93 17.35 3.42 -16.17
N SER A 94 17.93 4.21 -17.07
CA SER A 94 17.35 5.46 -17.60
C SER A 94 16.18 5.28 -18.57
N ASN A 95 15.69 4.06 -18.77
CA ASN A 95 14.56 3.83 -19.66
C ASN A 95 13.23 4.24 -19.00
N SER A 96 12.59 5.29 -19.53
CA SER A 96 11.33 5.81 -19.01
C SER A 96 10.15 4.87 -19.22
N HIS A 97 10.27 3.87 -20.11
CA HIS A 97 9.28 2.83 -20.32
C HIS A 97 9.89 1.44 -20.11
N ILE A 98 9.37 0.73 -19.11
CA ILE A 98 9.74 -0.66 -18.87
C ILE A 98 8.92 -1.56 -19.80
N SER A 99 9.58 -2.42 -20.58
CA SER A 99 8.87 -3.46 -21.33
C SER A 99 8.40 -4.56 -20.37
N PRO A 100 7.35 -5.35 -20.71
CA PRO A 100 6.90 -6.45 -19.86
C PRO A 100 8.01 -7.45 -19.53
N GLN A 101 8.93 -7.71 -20.47
CA GLN A 101 10.07 -8.60 -20.26
C GLN A 101 11.02 -8.04 -19.19
N TYR A 102 11.42 -6.77 -19.32
CA TYR A 102 12.29 -6.12 -18.34
C TYR A 102 11.64 -6.01 -16.96
N PHE A 103 10.32 -5.79 -16.90
CA PHE A 103 9.58 -5.81 -15.64
C PHE A 103 9.69 -7.16 -14.93
N ILE A 104 9.44 -8.25 -15.65
CA ILE A 104 9.54 -9.62 -15.09
C ILE A 104 10.97 -9.89 -14.60
N PHE A 105 12.00 -9.48 -15.36
CA PHE A 105 13.38 -9.66 -14.92
C PHE A 105 13.70 -8.87 -13.65
N SER A 106 13.36 -7.58 -13.59
CA SER A 106 13.58 -6.76 -12.38
C SER A 106 12.82 -7.28 -11.18
N LEU A 107 11.57 -7.72 -11.37
CA LEU A 107 10.77 -8.29 -10.30
C LEU A 107 11.39 -9.60 -9.77
N ARG A 108 11.85 -10.48 -10.67
CA ARG A 108 12.57 -11.71 -10.28
C ARG A 108 13.83 -11.36 -9.47
N TRP A 109 14.62 -10.40 -9.93
CA TRP A 109 15.81 -9.94 -9.21
C TRP A 109 15.48 -9.35 -7.85
N TYR A 110 14.43 -8.53 -7.74
CA TYR A 110 13.98 -7.98 -6.47
C TYR A 110 13.56 -9.07 -5.48
N LEU A 111 12.82 -10.08 -5.95
CA LEU A 111 12.42 -11.23 -5.13
C LEU A 111 13.61 -12.06 -4.69
N LEU A 112 14.53 -12.39 -5.61
CA LEU A 112 15.77 -13.13 -5.34
C LEU A 112 16.69 -12.37 -4.38
N GLY A 113 16.82 -11.06 -4.52
CA GLY A 113 17.66 -10.24 -3.66
C GLY A 113 17.10 -10.11 -2.25
N LYS A 114 15.78 -9.89 -2.08
CA LYS A 114 15.15 -9.78 -0.76
C LYS A 114 14.97 -11.10 -0.03
N HIS A 115 14.79 -12.19 -0.78
CA HIS A 115 14.57 -13.52 -0.24
C HIS A 115 15.69 -14.47 -0.67
N SER A 116 16.92 -13.98 -0.77
CA SER A 116 18.10 -14.80 -1.10
C SER A 116 18.15 -16.06 -0.24
N ASN A 117 17.89 -15.89 1.05
CA ASN A 117 17.88 -16.97 2.03
C ASN A 117 16.76 -18.00 1.82
N MET A 118 15.72 -17.71 1.02
CA MET A 118 14.63 -18.64 0.72
C MET A 118 14.88 -19.46 -0.55
N ILE A 119 15.74 -18.96 -1.44
CA ILE A 119 16.09 -19.61 -2.70
C ILE A 119 17.40 -20.40 -2.56
N PHE A 120 18.26 -20.01 -1.62
CA PHE A 120 19.54 -20.67 -1.38
C PHE A 120 19.53 -21.81 -0.34
N THR A 121 18.36 -22.35 0.05
CA THR A 121 18.30 -23.27 1.21
C THR A 121 17.90 -24.71 0.94
N GLU A 122 17.30 -25.09 -0.19
CA GLU A 122 16.77 -26.47 -0.30
C GLU A 122 17.40 -27.38 -1.36
N HIS A 123 18.05 -26.87 -2.42
CA HIS A 123 18.66 -27.75 -3.44
C HIS A 123 19.91 -27.14 -4.09
N HIS A 124 21.07 -27.31 -3.46
CA HIS A 124 22.36 -26.91 -4.03
C HIS A 124 23.21 -28.13 -4.28
N ASN A 125 23.79 -28.24 -5.48
CA ASN A 125 24.67 -29.35 -5.87
C ASN A 125 26.15 -29.04 -5.59
N THR A 126 26.42 -28.07 -4.70
CA THR A 126 27.75 -27.60 -4.33
C THR A 126 27.87 -27.67 -2.82
N GLU A 127 28.97 -28.24 -2.31
CA GLU A 127 29.31 -28.21 -0.88
C GLU A 127 29.37 -26.77 -0.36
N ASP A 128 29.03 -26.61 0.92
CA ASP A 128 29.13 -25.33 1.63
C ASP A 128 30.59 -24.84 1.61
N THR A 129 30.91 -23.94 0.69
CA THR A 129 32.14 -23.16 0.76
C THR A 129 32.00 -22.07 1.81
N THR A 130 33.02 -21.93 2.65
CA THR A 130 33.19 -20.89 3.68
C THR A 130 33.40 -19.48 3.10
N GLU A 131 32.80 -19.16 1.97
CA GLU A 131 32.84 -17.82 1.39
C GLU A 131 31.65 -17.04 1.93
N SER A 132 31.93 -15.89 2.54
CA SER A 132 30.90 -15.02 3.05
C SER A 132 29.99 -14.56 1.91
N CYS A 133 28.70 -14.81 2.09
CA CYS A 133 27.68 -14.37 1.17
C CYS A 133 27.79 -12.84 0.98
N LEU A 134 27.47 -12.35 -0.23
CA LEU A 134 27.54 -10.94 -0.68
C LEU A 134 26.84 -9.90 0.22
N ILE A 135 26.22 -10.34 1.33
CA ILE A 135 25.65 -9.50 2.38
C ILE A 135 26.74 -8.75 3.18
N GLU A 136 27.95 -9.31 3.37
CA GLU A 136 29.01 -8.62 4.13
C GLU A 136 29.54 -7.37 3.44
N CYS A 137 29.43 -7.27 2.11
CA CYS A 137 29.91 -6.12 1.34
C CYS A 137 29.00 -4.88 1.41
N LEU A 138 27.79 -5.00 1.96
CA LEU A 138 26.80 -3.89 2.00
C LEU A 138 26.61 -3.32 3.41
N SER A 139 27.36 -3.80 4.41
CA SER A 139 27.38 -3.27 5.77
C SER A 139 28.70 -2.56 6.09
N GLY A 140 29.05 -1.59 5.25
CA GLY A 140 30.07 -0.56 5.51
C GLY A 140 29.43 0.82 5.53
#